data_AF-A0A162YMQ4-F1
#
_entry.id   AF-A0A162YMQ4-F1
#
_cell.length_a   1.000
_cell.length_b   1.000
_cell.length_c   1.000
_cell.angle_alpha   90.00
_cell.angle_beta   90.00
_cell.angle_gamma   90.00
#
_symmetry.space_group_name_H-M   'P 1'
#
loop_
_entity.id
_entity.type
_entity.pdbx_description
1 polymer ?
#
loop_
_entity_poly.entity_id
_entity_poly.type
_entity_poly.pdbx_seq_one_letter_code
_entity_poly.pdbx_strand_id
1 'polypeptide(L)'
;MQNDKQDANDLPLLVNENLSPELLRVLFEIFNRFDEDHDECLNPKELDLFVFSTNGQHPPTSFIENMGQRFGANDQGWLTKKGFLAFYLEQTLDDPSETKKDIRAHGYDCTKLQKLTATA
;
A
#
# COMPACT_ATOMS: atom_id res chain seq x y z
N MET A 1 24.05 -14.10 -1.14
CA MET A 1 23.64 -12.94 -1.96
C MET A 1 22.77 -13.47 -3.08
N GLN A 2 21.46 -13.61 -2.84
CA GLN A 2 20.51 -13.92 -3.90
C GLN A 2 20.34 -12.65 -4.72
N ASN A 3 20.86 -12.66 -5.95
CA ASN A 3 20.49 -11.69 -6.95
C ASN A 3 19.07 -12.03 -7.39
N ASP A 4 18.08 -11.33 -6.83
CA ASP A 4 16.76 -11.24 -7.42
C ASP A 4 16.92 -10.55 -8.78
N LYS A 5 17.03 -11.37 -9.83
CA LYS A 5 16.91 -10.90 -11.20
C LYS A 5 15.47 -10.43 -11.36
N GLN A 6 15.27 -9.14 -11.25
CA GLN A 6 14.08 -8.49 -11.78
C GLN A 6 13.99 -8.88 -13.26
N ASP A 7 12.99 -9.71 -13.60
CA ASP A 7 12.79 -10.14 -14.97
C ASP A 7 12.64 -8.89 -15.85
N ALA A 8 13.21 -8.91 -17.05
CA ALA A 8 13.27 -7.75 -17.96
C ALA A 8 11.89 -7.19 -18.37
N ASN A 9 10.80 -7.82 -17.92
CA ASN A 9 9.41 -7.48 -18.19
C ASN A 9 8.62 -7.04 -16.94
N ASP A 10 9.25 -6.94 -15.76
CA ASP A 10 8.63 -6.39 -14.55
C ASP A 10 8.52 -4.87 -14.67
N LEU A 11 7.33 -4.32 -14.41
CA LEU A 11 7.19 -2.88 -14.27
C LEU A 11 7.89 -2.44 -12.98
N PRO A 12 8.63 -1.31 -13.02
CA PRO A 12 9.34 -0.82 -11.86
C PRO A 12 8.37 -0.37 -10.77
N LEU A 13 8.67 -0.69 -9.51
CA LEU A 13 7.95 -0.13 -8.36
C LEU A 13 8.39 1.31 -8.06
N LEU A 14 9.64 1.65 -8.41
CA LEU A 14 10.25 2.96 -8.17
C LEU A 14 10.83 3.54 -9.47
N VAL A 15 10.69 4.86 -9.65
CA VAL A 15 11.34 5.65 -10.69
C VAL A 15 11.99 6.86 -10.02
N ASN A 16 13.31 6.99 -10.13
CA ASN A 16 14.09 8.05 -9.46
C ASN A 16 13.78 8.14 -7.96
N GLU A 17 13.83 7.02 -7.24
CA GLU A 17 13.54 6.93 -5.79
C GLU A 17 12.11 7.36 -5.39
N ASN A 18 11.19 7.52 -6.34
CA ASN A 18 9.78 7.79 -6.08
C ASN A 18 8.92 6.60 -6.52
N LEU A 19 7.74 6.43 -5.92
CA LEU A 19 6.75 5.44 -6.38
C LEU A 19 6.47 5.63 -7.87
N SER A 20 6.53 4.55 -8.65
CA SER A 20 6.25 4.60 -10.08
C SER A 20 4.80 5.02 -10.34
N PRO A 21 4.49 5.63 -11.50
CA PRO A 21 3.12 5.97 -11.86
C PRO A 21 2.17 4.78 -11.82
N GLU A 22 2.65 3.60 -12.21
CA GLU A 22 1.88 2.35 -12.21
C GLU A 22 1.60 1.87 -10.80
N LEU A 23 2.57 1.93 -9.88
CA LEU A 23 2.38 1.58 -8.48
C LEU A 23 1.47 2.58 -7.78
N LEU A 24 1.63 3.89 -8.03
CA LEU A 24 0.75 4.94 -7.52
C LEU A 24 -0.71 4.66 -7.89
N ARG A 25 -0.98 4.30 -9.14
CA ARG A 25 -2.34 3.94 -9.59
C ARG A 25 -2.90 2.77 -8.78
N VAL A 26 -2.11 1.70 -8.58
CA VAL A 26 -2.53 0.54 -7.78
C VAL A 26 -2.83 0.94 -6.34
N LEU A 27 -1.91 1.69 -5.72
CA LEU A 27 -2.04 2.14 -4.33
C LEU A 27 -3.24 3.07 -4.13
N PHE A 28 -3.54 3.95 -5.08
CA PHE A 28 -4.75 4.78 -5.05
C PHE A 28 -6.03 3.95 -5.13
N GLU A 29 -6.07 2.96 -6.02
CA GLU A 29 -7.24 2.08 -6.11
C GLU A 29 -7.43 1.20 -4.87
N ILE A 30 -6.34 0.81 -4.20
CA ILE A 30 -6.40 0.11 -2.91
C ILE A 30 -6.90 1.07 -1.83
N PHE A 31 -6.28 2.24 -1.67
CA PHE A 31 -6.69 3.26 -0.69
C PHE A 31 -8.18 3.60 -0.81
N ASN A 32 -8.63 3.96 -2.01
CA ASN A 32 -10.02 4.35 -2.25
C ASN A 32 -11.05 3.22 -2.00
N ARG A 33 -10.60 1.96 -1.91
CA ARG A 33 -11.47 0.84 -1.54
C ARG A 33 -11.77 0.82 -0.03
N PHE A 34 -10.83 1.31 0.77
CA PHE A 34 -10.93 1.32 2.23
C PHE A 34 -11.36 2.66 2.80
N ASP A 35 -11.12 3.77 2.09
CA ASP A 35 -11.68 5.10 2.37
C ASP A 35 -13.19 5.09 2.05
N GLU A 36 -14.00 4.57 2.98
CA GLU A 36 -15.44 4.33 2.84
C GLU A 36 -16.22 5.65 2.83
N ASP A 37 -15.78 6.62 3.63
CA ASP A 37 -16.42 7.93 3.76
C ASP A 37 -15.89 9.00 2.77
N HIS A 38 -14.85 8.66 2.00
CA HIS A 38 -14.26 9.48 0.94
C HIS A 38 -13.71 10.82 1.44
N ASP A 39 -13.13 10.82 2.65
CA ASP A 39 -12.53 12.00 3.28
C ASP A 39 -11.02 12.15 2.99
N GLU A 40 -10.47 11.28 2.12
CA GLU A 40 -9.05 11.16 1.79
C GLU A 40 -8.15 10.77 2.98
N CYS A 41 -8.74 10.18 4.02
CA CYS A 41 -8.06 9.61 5.16
C CYS A 41 -8.51 8.16 5.38
N LEU A 42 -7.77 7.42 6.20
CA LEU A 42 -8.21 6.15 6.75
C LEU A 42 -8.41 6.35 8.24
N ASN A 43 -9.68 6.40 8.66
CA ASN A 43 -10.04 6.39 10.06
C ASN A 43 -9.66 5.04 10.71
N PRO A 44 -9.71 4.90 12.06
CA PRO A 44 -9.26 3.69 12.74
C PRO A 44 -9.90 2.39 12.25
N LYS A 45 -11.19 2.43 11.87
CA LYS A 45 -11.92 1.25 11.37
C LYS A 45 -11.44 0.87 9.96
N GLU A 46 -11.25 1.86 9.10
CA GLU A 46 -10.81 1.65 7.72
C GLU A 46 -9.36 1.16 7.67
N LEU A 47 -8.48 1.74 8.50
CA LEU A 47 -7.09 1.31 8.61
C LEU A 47 -6.98 -0.11 9.17
N ASP A 48 -7.79 -0.46 10.17
CA ASP A 48 -7.90 -1.83 10.68
C ASP A 48 -8.30 -2.83 9.58
N LEU A 49 -9.34 -2.51 8.81
CA LEU A 49 -9.81 -3.33 7.69
C LEU A 49 -8.78 -3.46 6.57
N PHE A 50 -8.07 -2.38 6.24
CA PHE A 50 -6.97 -2.39 5.29
C PHE A 50 -5.86 -3.34 5.74
N VAL A 51 -5.40 -3.22 6.99
CA VAL A 51 -4.31 -4.06 7.51
C VAL A 51 -4.75 -5.52 7.59
N PHE A 52 -5.98 -5.79 8.05
CA PHE A 52 -6.52 -7.14 8.06
C PHE A 52 -6.59 -7.74 6.66
N SER A 53 -7.04 -6.98 5.67
CA SER A 53 -7.10 -7.45 4.27
C SER A 53 -5.71 -7.67 3.65
N THR A 54 -4.70 -6.96 4.12
CA THR A 54 -3.31 -7.06 3.63
C THR A 54 -2.57 -8.23 4.28
N ASN A 55 -2.70 -8.38 5.60
CA ASN A 55 -1.87 -9.27 6.41
C ASN A 55 -2.62 -10.48 7.00
N GLY A 56 -3.95 -10.51 6.89
CA GLY A 56 -4.82 -11.54 7.47
C GLY A 56 -5.02 -11.44 8.98
N GLN A 57 -4.52 -10.37 9.62
CA GLN A 57 -4.61 -10.16 11.06
C GLN A 57 -4.90 -8.69 11.38
N HIS A 58 -5.73 -8.47 12.41
CA HIS A 58 -5.99 -7.13 12.92
C HIS A 58 -4.73 -6.55 13.59
N PRO A 59 -4.35 -5.30 13.29
CA PRO A 59 -3.24 -4.65 13.96
C PRO A 59 -3.59 -4.36 15.43
N PRO A 60 -2.59 -4.27 16.32
CA PRO A 60 -2.80 -3.70 17.65
C PRO A 60 -3.20 -2.22 17.53
N THR A 61 -3.99 -1.71 18.47
CA THR A 61 -4.43 -0.30 18.48
C THR A 61 -3.28 0.69 18.37
N SER A 62 -2.14 0.39 19.02
CA SER A 62 -0.94 1.23 18.95
C SER A 62 -0.37 1.36 17.53
N PHE A 63 -0.53 0.35 16.67
CA PHE A 63 -0.11 0.46 15.28
C PHE A 63 -0.97 1.49 14.53
N ILE A 64 -2.29 1.45 14.72
CA ILE A 64 -3.23 2.38 14.09
C ILE A 64 -2.89 3.84 14.47
N GLU A 65 -2.68 4.10 15.76
CA GLU A 65 -2.32 5.43 16.27
C GLU A 65 -0.95 5.91 15.74
N ASN A 66 0.03 5.02 15.68
CA ASN A 66 1.40 5.36 15.26
C ASN A 66 1.51 5.62 13.74
N MET A 67 0.66 5.00 12.92
CA MET A 67 0.71 5.16 11.46
C MET A 67 0.51 6.63 11.05
N GLY A 68 -0.54 7.27 11.57
CA GLY A 68 -0.80 8.68 11.29
C GLY A 68 0.32 9.60 11.80
N GLN A 69 0.84 9.32 13.00
CA GLN A 69 1.93 10.12 13.60
C GLN A 69 3.24 10.04 12.80
N ARG A 70 3.58 8.87 12.27
CA ARG A 70 4.85 8.65 11.56
C ARG A 70 4.79 9.16 10.11
N PHE A 71 3.70 8.90 9.41
CA PHE A 71 3.64 9.11 7.96
C PHE A 71 2.80 10.33 7.53
N GLY A 72 1.94 10.84 8.42
CA GLY A 72 1.15 12.05 8.19
C GLY A 72 -0.34 11.81 8.40
N ALA A 73 -0.92 12.64 9.26
CA ALA A 73 -2.32 12.56 9.67
C ALA A 73 -3.10 13.86 9.42
N ASN A 74 -4.43 13.74 9.38
CA ASN A 74 -5.33 14.89 9.46
C ASN A 74 -5.46 15.41 10.92
N ASP A 75 -6.31 16.41 11.13
CA ASP A 75 -6.55 17.01 12.47
C ASP A 75 -7.14 16.02 13.49
N GLN A 76 -7.69 14.89 13.03
CA GLN A 76 -8.23 13.81 13.87
C GLN A 76 -7.21 12.71 14.17
N GLY A 77 -5.99 12.82 13.63
CA GLY A 77 -4.94 11.80 13.78
C GLY A 77 -5.07 10.63 12.79
N TRP A 78 -5.99 10.69 11.83
CA TRP A 78 -6.22 9.62 10.85
C TRP A 78 -5.20 9.67 9.72
N LEU A 79 -4.79 8.50 9.23
CA LEU A 79 -3.76 8.40 8.20
C LEU A 79 -4.27 8.98 6.89
N THR A 80 -3.62 10.04 6.40
CA THR A 80 -4.02 10.67 5.12
C THR A 80 -3.62 9.81 3.92
N LYS A 81 -4.25 9.99 2.75
CA LYS A 81 -3.80 9.39 1.48
C LYS A 81 -2.32 9.66 1.19
N LYS A 82 -1.85 10.89 1.48
CA LYS A 82 -0.43 11.24 1.35
C LYS A 82 0.44 10.44 2.31
N GLY A 83 0.02 10.27 3.56
CA GLY A 83 0.72 9.45 4.55
C GLY A 83 0.76 7.98 4.17
N PHE A 84 -0.34 7.45 3.64
CA PHE A 84 -0.40 6.09 3.09
C PHE A 84 0.63 5.88 1.96
N LEU A 85 0.75 6.83 1.02
CA LEU A 85 1.78 6.76 -0.01
C LEU A 85 3.20 6.88 0.56
N ALA A 86 3.41 7.72 1.58
CA ALA A 86 4.70 7.85 2.24
C ALA A 86 5.13 6.55 2.93
N PHE A 87 4.19 5.87 3.60
CA PHE A 87 4.39 4.53 4.16
C PHE A 87 4.83 3.54 3.08
N TYR A 88 4.12 3.48 1.95
CA TYR A 88 4.48 2.57 0.86
C TYR A 88 5.82 2.94 0.21
N LEU A 89 6.14 4.22 0.07
CA LEU A 89 7.44 4.66 -0.44
C LEU A 89 8.57 4.16 0.46
N GLU A 90 8.45 4.36 1.77
CA GLU A 90 9.47 3.91 2.72
C GLU A 90 9.59 2.37 2.70
N GLN A 91 8.47 1.65 2.73
CA GLN A 91 8.47 0.19 2.63
C GLN A 91 9.10 -0.30 1.32
N THR A 92 8.76 0.31 0.17
CA THR A 92 9.31 -0.11 -1.13
C THR A 92 10.81 0.19 -1.24
N LEU A 93 11.30 1.27 -0.63
CA LEU A 93 12.72 1.59 -0.58
C LEU A 93 13.50 0.60 0.29
N ASP A 94 12.91 0.13 1.40
CA ASP A 94 13.54 -0.81 2.33
C ASP A 94 13.44 -2.28 1.84
N ASP A 95 12.23 -2.74 1.53
CA ASP A 95 11.95 -4.07 1.01
C ASP A 95 10.83 -4.06 -0.05
N PRO A 96 11.20 -3.97 -1.35
CA PRO A 96 10.26 -4.06 -2.46
C PRO A 96 9.38 -5.33 -2.45
N SER A 97 9.86 -6.42 -1.84
CA SER A 97 9.15 -7.71 -1.84
C SER A 97 7.89 -7.67 -0.98
N GLU A 98 7.90 -6.92 0.13
CA GLU A 98 6.71 -6.70 0.96
C GLU A 98 5.66 -5.88 0.19
N THR A 99 6.06 -4.83 -0.53
CA THR A 99 5.11 -4.10 -1.40
C THR A 99 4.49 -5.02 -2.46
N LYS A 100 5.28 -5.91 -3.09
CA LYS A 100 4.74 -6.90 -4.05
C LYS A 100 3.77 -7.88 -3.39
N LYS A 101 3.98 -8.25 -2.13
CA LYS A 101 3.11 -9.15 -1.37
C LYS A 101 1.79 -8.46 -1.01
N ASP A 102 1.84 -7.23 -0.54
CA ASP A 102 0.65 -6.44 -0.19
C ASP A 102 -0.28 -6.26 -1.38
N ILE A 103 0.23 -5.79 -2.53
CA ILE A 103 -0.63 -5.57 -3.70
C ILE A 103 -1.21 -6.87 -4.26
N ARG A 104 -0.50 -8.01 -4.10
CA ARG A 104 -1.06 -9.34 -4.43
C ARG A 104 -2.22 -9.70 -3.52
N ALA A 105 -2.11 -9.43 -2.22
CA ALA A 105 -3.21 -9.65 -1.27
C ALA A 105 -4.48 -8.87 -1.68
N HIS A 106 -4.31 -7.71 -2.33
CA HIS A 106 -5.40 -6.90 -2.86
C HIS A 106 -5.89 -7.27 -4.27
N GLY A 107 -5.38 -8.37 -4.84
CA GLY A 107 -5.80 -8.89 -6.14
C GLY A 107 -5.10 -8.27 -7.34
N TYR A 108 -3.85 -7.80 -7.19
CA TYR A 108 -3.04 -7.28 -8.29
C TYR A 108 -1.89 -8.22 -8.65
N ASP A 109 -1.56 -8.28 -9.94
CA ASP A 109 -0.30 -8.81 -10.43
C ASP A 109 0.81 -7.84 -10.03
N CYS A 110 1.78 -8.30 -9.23
CA CYS A 110 2.86 -7.44 -8.76
C CYS A 110 3.97 -7.14 -9.78
N THR A 111 3.97 -7.84 -10.92
CA THR A 111 4.93 -7.65 -12.02
C THR A 111 4.36 -6.71 -13.07
N LYS A 112 3.04 -6.81 -13.32
CA LYS A 112 2.31 -5.99 -14.29
C LYS A 112 1.55 -4.83 -13.66
N LEU A 113 1.48 -4.77 -12.32
CA LEU A 113 0.78 -3.73 -11.56
C LEU A 113 -0.65 -3.52 -12.09
N GLN A 114 -1.35 -4.62 -12.36
CA GLN A 114 -2.70 -4.67 -12.94
C GLN A 114 -3.58 -5.61 -12.12
N LYS A 115 -4.90 -5.39 -12.10
CA LYS A 115 -5.82 -6.30 -11.41
C LYS A 115 -5.72 -7.69 -12.02
N LEU A 116 -5.61 -8.71 -11.18
CA LEU A 116 -5.78 -10.08 -11.60
C LEU A 116 -7.23 -10.24 -12.02
N THR A 117 -7.47 -10.46 -13.31
CA THR A 117 -8.79 -10.86 -13.77
C THR A 117 -9.07 -12.25 -13.22
N ALA A 118 -10.17 -12.41 -12.48
CA ALA A 118 -10.68 -13.74 -12.19
C ALA A 118 -10.93 -14.45 -13.52
N THR A 119 -10.20 -15.52 -13.79
CA THR A 119 -10.57 -16.44 -14.87
C THR A 119 -11.93 -17.00 -14.48
N ALA A 120 -12.96 -16.63 -15.25
CA ALA A 120 -14.34 -17.10 -15.06
C ALA A 120 -14.44 -18.62 -15.23
#